data_AF-A0A7W2TD01-F1
#
_entry.id   AF-A0A7W2TD01-F1
#
_cell.length_a   1.000
_cell.length_b   1.000
_cell.length_c   1.000
_cell.angle_alpha   90.00
_cell.angle_beta   90.00
_cell.angle_gamma   90.00
#
_symmetry.space_group_name_H-M   'P 1'
#
loop_
_entity.id
_entity.type
_entity.pdbx_description
1 polymer ?
#
loop_
_entity_poly.entity_id
_entity_poly.type
_entity_poly.pdbx_seq_one_letter_code
_entity_poly.pdbx_strand_id
1 'polypeptide(L)' 'MLEVSQLVKLTSFIDNLSFGIDTLLVSKNVGLSDGQAQRLEIAQWLLRLAKVLILYEPTKGLDLGN' A
#
# COMPACT_ATOMS: atom_id res chain seq x y z
N MET A 1 1.19 -12.37 2.43
CA MET A 1 0.57 -11.30 1.62
C MET A 1 -0.58 -10.66 2.39
N LEU A 2 -1.55 -11.44 2.88
CA LEU A 2 -2.64 -11.00 3.77
C LEU A 2 -2.17 -10.31 5.06
N GLU A 3 -1.17 -10.87 5.76
CA GLU A 3 -0.62 -10.23 6.96
C GLU A 3 0.01 -8.86 6.65
N VAL A 4 0.71 -8.75 5.51
CA VAL A 4 1.34 -7.49 5.10
C VAL A 4 0.27 -6.46 4.72
N SER A 5 -0.79 -6.86 4.02
CA SER A 5 -1.89 -5.94 3.68
C SER A 5 -2.61 -5.41 4.91
N GLN A 6 -2.74 -6.23 5.96
CA GLN A 6 -3.26 -5.79 7.26
C GLN A 6 -2.31 -4.80 7.94
N LEU A 7 -1.02 -5.11 8.00
CA LEU A 7 0.00 -4.27 8.63
C LEU A 7 0.06 -2.87 8.03
N VAL A 8 -0.09 -2.74 6.71
CA VAL A 8 -0.05 -1.45 6.00
C VAL A 8 -1.44 -0.82 5.82
N LYS A 9 -2.49 -1.35 6.45
CA LYS A 9 -3.88 -0.86 6.32
C LYS A 9 -4.36 -0.73 4.87
N LEU A 10 -4.13 -1.76 4.04
CA LEU A 10 -4.64 -1.85 2.66
C LEU A 10 -5.72 -2.91 2.47
N THR A 11 -6.02 -3.74 3.47
CA THR A 11 -7.01 -4.84 3.35
C THR A 11 -8.36 -4.34 2.85
N SER A 12 -8.94 -3.32 3.47
CA SER A 12 -10.24 -2.77 3.03
C SER A 12 -10.21 -2.15 1.64
N PHE A 13 -9.07 -1.57 1.24
CA PHE A 13 -8.91 -1.07 -0.12
C PHE A 13 -8.91 -2.23 -1.13
N ILE A 14 -8.13 -3.28 -0.85
CA ILE A 14 -8.02 -4.48 -1.68
C ILE A 14 -9.40 -5.17 -1.81
N ASP A 15 -10.13 -5.31 -0.70
CA ASP A 15 -11.46 -5.94 -0.69
C ASP A 15 -12.49 -5.18 -1.54
N ASN A 16 -12.29 -3.88 -1.78
CA ASN A 16 -13.14 -3.06 -2.62
C ASN A 16 -12.77 -3.09 -4.11
N LEU A 17 -11.67 -3.74 -4.50
CA LEU A 17 -11.28 -3.89 -5.90
C LEU A 17 -12.05 -5.04 -6.56
N SER A 18 -12.40 -4.89 -7.84
CA SER A 18 -13.18 -5.88 -8.59
C SER A 18 -12.55 -7.28 -8.64
N PHE A 19 -11.22 -7.37 -8.54
CA PHE A 19 -10.48 -8.64 -8.54
C PHE A 19 -9.67 -8.83 -7.25
N GLY A 20 -9.96 -8.06 -6.20
CA GLY A 20 -9.25 -8.17 -4.93
C GLY A 20 -7.74 -8.00 -5.09
N ILE A 21 -6.97 -8.90 -4.47
CA ILE A 21 -5.50 -8.92 -4.51
C ILE A 21 -4.94 -9.17 -5.92
N ASP A 22 -5.73 -9.80 -6.80
CA ASP A 22 -5.35 -10.12 -8.18
C ASP A 22 -5.60 -8.95 -9.14
N THR A 23 -6.05 -7.81 -8.63
CA THR A 23 -6.28 -6.61 -9.43
C THR A 23 -4.97 -6.09 -10.02
N LEU A 24 -4.91 -6.06 -11.35
CA LEU A 24 -3.75 -5.54 -12.08
C LEU A 24 -3.73 -4.02 -12.06
N LEU A 25 -2.71 -3.45 -11.42
CA LEU A 25 -2.46 -2.01 -11.45
C LEU A 25 -1.72 -1.64 -12.75
N VAL A 26 -2.40 -0.93 -13.65
CA VAL A 26 -1.86 -0.54 -14.97
C VAL A 26 -0.73 0.48 -14.84
N SER A 27 -0.76 1.34 -13.82
CA SER A 27 0.35 2.22 -13.46
C SER A 27 0.39 2.48 -11.96
N LYS A 28 1.53 2.99 -11.46
CA LYS A 28 1.76 3.23 -10.02
C LYS A 28 0.74 4.19 -9.38
N ASN A 29 0.06 5.03 -10.17
CA ASN A 29 -0.77 6.15 -9.67
C ASN A 29 -2.20 6.16 -10.21
N VAL A 30 -2.62 5.20 -11.05
CA VAL A 30 -4.01 5.17 -11.55
C VAL A 30 -4.87 4.41 -10.55
N GLY A 31 -5.78 5.12 -9.87
CA GLY A 31 -6.76 4.54 -8.95
C GLY A 31 -6.30 4.38 -7.50
N LEU A 32 -5.15 4.95 -7.12
CA LEU A 32 -4.66 4.97 -5.74
C LEU A 32 -4.61 6.42 -5.24
N SER A 33 -5.02 6.65 -3.99
CA SER A 33 -4.65 7.89 -3.30
C SER A 33 -3.16 7.90 -2.97
N ASP A 34 -2.59 9.07 -2.69
CA ASP A 34 -1.18 9.19 -2.31
C ASP A 34 -0.83 8.31 -1.10
N GLY A 35 -1.71 8.27 -0.08
CA GLY A 35 -1.55 7.40 1.09
C GLY A 35 -1.63 5.91 0.75
N GLN A 36 -2.50 5.50 -0.18
CA GLN A 36 -2.58 4.10 -0.63
C GLN A 36 -1.33 3.70 -1.42
N ALA A 37 -0.84 4.58 -2.31
CA ALA A 37 0.39 4.36 -3.07
C ALA A 37 1.60 4.22 -2.14
N GLN A 38 1.71 5.08 -1.13
CA GLN A 38 2.77 5.00 -0.13
C GLN A 38 2.70 3.69 0.68
N ARG A 39 1.52 3.31 1.17
CA ARG A 39 1.32 2.04 1.88
C ARG A 39 1.67 0.84 1.00
N LEU A 40 1.36 0.90 -0.29
CA LEU A 40 1.69 -0.15 -1.26
C LEU A 40 3.21 -0.28 -1.46
N GLU A 41 3.95 0.84 -1.48
CA GLU A 41 5.42 0.80 -1.51
C GLU A 41 6.00 0.16 -0.25
N ILE A 42 5.49 0.52 0.93
CA ILE A 42 5.90 -0.10 2.21
C ILE A 42 5.60 -1.61 2.18
N ALA A 43 4.43 -2.02 1.68
CA ALA A 43 4.05 -3.42 1.54
C ALA A 43 5.05 -4.20 0.66
N GLN A 44 5.43 -3.64 -0.50
CA GLN A 44 6.42 -4.25 -1.39
C GLN A 44 7.77 -4.39 -0.72
N TRP A 45 8.17 -3.41 0.09
CA TRP A 45 9.42 -3.46 0.87
C TRP A 45 9.42 -4.54 1.94
N LEU A 46 8.34 -4.64 2.71
CA LEU A 46 8.17 -5.68 3.73
C LEU A 46 8.21 -7.09 3.12
N LEU A 47 7.57 -7.27 1.95
CA LEU A 47 7.59 -8.54 1.23
C LEU A 47 8.97 -8.90 0.66
N ARG A 48 9.78 -7.90 0.32
CA ARG A 48 11.14 -8.08 -0.23
C ARG A 48 12.21 -8.33 0.84
N LEU A 49 11.84 -8.35 2.13
CA LEU A 49 12.76 -8.53 3.28
C LEU A 49 13.99 -7.61 3.20
N ALA A 50 13.80 -6.40 2.70
CA ALA A 50 14.91 -5.51 2.44
C ALA A 50 15.52 -4.98 3.76
N LYS A 51 16.85 -4.89 3.80
CA LYS A 51 17.61 -4.64 5.04
C LYS A 51 17.49 -3.21 5.58
N VAL A 52 17.31 -2.22 4.70
CA VAL A 52 17.25 -0.79 5.07
C VAL A 52 16.25 -0.07 4.17
N LEU A 53 15.19 0.48 4.77
CA LEU A 53 14.17 1.29 4.09
C LEU A 53 14.40 2.77 4.39
N ILE A 54 14.51 3.60 3.34
CA ILE A 54 14.59 5.05 3.46
C ILE A 54 13.32 5.65 2.87
N LEU A 55 12.57 6.37 3.70
CA LEU A 55 11.33 7.04 3.30
C LEU A 55 11.51 8.55 3.33
N TYR A 56 11.07 9.21 2.28
CA TYR A 56 10.93 10.66 2.26
C TYR A 56 9.47 11.00 2.57
N GLU A 57 9.25 11.82 3.60
CA GLU A 57 7.90 12.21 4.08
C GLU A 57 6.95 11.00 4.34
N PRO A 58 7.29 10.09 5.28
CA PRO A 58 6.57 8.82 5.50
C PRO A 58 5.10 8.97 5.96
N THR A 59 4.66 10.19 6.24
CA THR A 59 3.31 10.52 6.70
C THR A 59 2.51 11.36 5.71
N LYS A 60 3.09 11.69 4.54
CA LYS A 60 2.42 12.49 3.51
C LYS A 60 1.25 11.72 2.91
N GLY A 61 0.07 12.35 2.88
CA GLY A 61 -1.16 11.72 2.36
C GLY A 61 -1.81 10.70 3.31
N LEU A 62 -1.37 10.62 4.57
CA LEU A 62 -2.10 9.90 5.63
C LEU A 62 -3.02 10.88 6.38
N ASP A 63 -4.33 10.63 6.32
CA ASP A 63 -5.30 11.35 7.15
C ASP A 63 -5.26 10.82 8.59
N LEU A 64 -5.23 11.73 9.57
CA LEU A 64 -5.13 11.42 11.00
C LEU A 64 -6.38 10.72 11.59
N GLY A 65 -7.41 10.47 10.79
CA GLY A 65 -8.72 9.95 11.24
C GLY A 65 -9.00 8.46 11.00
N ASN A 66 -8.10 7.71 10.35
CA ASN A 66 -8.36 6.32 9.87
C ASN A 66 -7.26 5.30 10.26
#